data_AF-A0A2A2Y892-F1
#
_entry.id   AF-A0A2A2Y892-F1
#
_cell.length_a   1.000
_cell.length_b   1.000
_cell.length_c   1.000
_cell.angle_alpha   90.00
_cell.angle_beta   90.00
_cell.angle_gamma   90.00
#
_symmetry.space_group_name_H-M   'P 1'
#
loop_
_entity.id
_entity.type
_entity.pdbx_description
1 polymer ?
#
loop_
_entity_poly.entity_id
_entity_poly.type
_entity_poly.pdbx_seq_one_letter_code
_entity_poly.pdbx_strand_id
1 'polypeptide(L)'
;MRCLLPLLFAWAVGVGPARTTAADASRPVQVYILLGQSNMVGLGKVSGGEGSLEFAVRQKKLFPHLVDTAGAWRAREDVRYVRVMVGRNGGMQLFNNEFLKVGGKTLGPEYGIGHPLGDAVEAPLMLLKSCIGNRSLGWDLLPPGSERYVFEGKVYAGYKDRPDAWPVDAAKGTATVPAPWVDKVGKPIDWYAGKQYDDDIANAKKVLAEPSKYYPGATRYEVAGFFFWQGEKDVGNAGHAAKYEENLVRFIKHLRKDFDAPNAKFVLATLGEATKGSTGNGGKILEAQLAVDGASGRYPEFKGNVATVYAHPLSKGGSGNSHYNGNAETYMAVGEAMGQAMVGLLKQ
;
A
#
# COMPACT_ATOMS: atom_id res chain seq x y z
N MET A 1 24.73 -11.75 38.27
CA MET A 1 23.94 -11.18 37.16
C MET A 1 23.89 -12.19 36.03
N ARG A 2 22.75 -12.84 35.82
CA ARG A 2 22.56 -13.80 34.72
C ARG A 2 22.11 -13.02 33.48
N CYS A 3 22.92 -13.06 32.43
CA CYS A 3 22.55 -12.56 31.10
C CYS A 3 21.39 -13.38 30.55
N LEU A 4 20.24 -12.73 30.36
CA LEU A 4 19.11 -13.27 29.59
C LEU A 4 19.39 -12.98 28.11
N LEU A 5 19.68 -14.02 27.33
CA LEU A 5 19.63 -13.94 25.86
C LEU A 5 18.17 -13.77 25.42
N PRO A 6 17.86 -12.90 24.44
CA PRO A 6 16.54 -12.83 23.85
C PRO A 6 16.30 -14.06 22.98
N LEU A 7 15.21 -14.80 23.25
CA LEU A 7 14.71 -15.85 22.36
C LEU A 7 14.24 -15.21 21.04
N LEU A 8 15.01 -15.45 19.97
CA LEU A 8 14.54 -15.29 18.60
C LEU A 8 13.53 -16.40 18.30
N PHE A 9 12.24 -16.08 18.31
CA PHE A 9 11.22 -16.95 17.73
C PHE A 9 11.34 -16.90 16.21
N ALA A 10 12.11 -17.84 15.64
CA ALA A 10 11.98 -18.18 14.23
C ALA A 10 10.62 -18.88 14.04
N TRP A 11 9.64 -18.14 13.52
CA TRP A 11 8.42 -18.76 13.04
C TRP A 11 8.79 -19.58 11.80
N ALA A 12 8.76 -20.91 11.92
CA ALA A 12 8.72 -21.78 10.77
C ALA A 12 7.42 -21.44 10.01
N VAL A 13 7.58 -20.82 8.84
CA VAL A 13 6.46 -20.52 7.93
C VAL A 13 6.01 -21.86 7.35
N GLY A 14 5.05 -22.50 8.01
CA GLY A 14 4.33 -23.62 7.43
C GLY A 14 3.48 -23.09 6.28
N VAL A 15 3.98 -23.23 5.05
CA VAL A 15 3.16 -23.09 3.84
C VAL A 15 2.20 -24.27 3.85
N GLY A 16 0.94 -24.03 4.22
CA GLY A 16 -0.11 -25.04 4.07
C GLY A 16 -0.27 -25.44 2.60
N PRO A 17 -0.80 -26.63 2.31
CA PRO A 17 -1.04 -27.03 0.93
C PRO A 17 -1.95 -26.02 0.23
N ALA A 18 -1.60 -25.64 -1.01
CA ALA A 18 -2.42 -24.75 -1.83
C ALA A 18 -3.83 -25.32 -1.97
N ARG A 19 -4.84 -24.47 -1.77
CA ARG A 19 -6.25 -24.84 -1.88
C ARG A 19 -6.54 -25.37 -3.29
N THR A 20 -7.15 -26.55 -3.39
CA THR A 20 -7.54 -27.19 -4.66
C THR A 20 -9.04 -27.07 -4.95
N THR A 21 -9.82 -26.52 -4.02
CA THR A 21 -11.27 -26.34 -4.14
C THR A 21 -11.61 -24.93 -4.61
N ALA A 22 -12.57 -24.83 -5.52
CA ALA A 22 -13.08 -23.55 -6.01
C ALA A 22 -13.57 -22.66 -4.85
N ALA A 23 -13.53 -21.34 -5.06
CA ALA A 23 -14.08 -20.37 -4.12
C ALA A 23 -15.60 -20.59 -3.93
N ASP A 24 -16.09 -20.38 -2.71
CA ASP A 24 -17.51 -20.52 -2.40
C ASP A 24 -18.31 -19.32 -2.97
N ALA A 25 -18.82 -19.47 -4.19
CA ALA A 25 -19.60 -18.45 -4.88
C ALA A 25 -20.90 -18.02 -4.15
N SER A 26 -21.32 -18.74 -3.10
CA SER A 26 -22.43 -18.33 -2.23
C SER A 26 -22.07 -17.23 -1.22
N ARG A 27 -20.78 -16.89 -1.09
CA ARG A 27 -20.28 -15.80 -0.23
C ARG A 27 -20.06 -14.50 -1.02
N PRO A 28 -20.05 -13.32 -0.36
CA PRO A 28 -19.65 -12.08 -1.02
C PRO A 28 -18.19 -12.13 -1.43
N VAL A 29 -17.85 -11.44 -2.54
CA VAL A 29 -16.44 -11.26 -2.93
C VAL A 29 -15.73 -10.46 -1.84
N GLN A 30 -14.70 -11.03 -1.24
CA GLN A 30 -13.82 -10.36 -0.29
C GLN A 30 -12.83 -9.50 -1.07
N VAL A 31 -12.95 -8.18 -0.92
CA VAL A 31 -12.12 -7.20 -1.61
C VAL A 31 -11.02 -6.71 -0.69
N TYR A 32 -9.79 -6.78 -1.20
CA TYR A 32 -8.61 -6.21 -0.57
C TYR A 32 -8.08 -5.07 -1.43
N ILE A 33 -8.12 -3.84 -0.91
CA ILE A 33 -7.76 -2.64 -1.69
C ILE A 33 -6.29 -2.32 -1.48
N LEU A 34 -5.53 -2.24 -2.57
CA LEU A 34 -4.09 -1.95 -2.59
C LEU A 34 -3.87 -0.46 -2.92
N LEU A 35 -3.35 0.28 -1.94
CA LEU A 35 -3.13 1.73 -1.98
C LEU A 35 -1.66 2.06 -1.71
N GLY A 36 -1.22 3.26 -2.10
CA GLY A 36 0.12 3.75 -1.81
C GLY A 36 0.71 4.58 -2.95
N GLN A 37 2.03 4.50 -3.10
CA GLN A 37 2.76 5.17 -4.18
C GLN A 37 3.47 4.17 -5.10
N SER A 38 4.61 4.56 -5.70
CA SER A 38 5.43 3.74 -6.60
C SER A 38 5.77 2.35 -6.05
N ASN A 39 5.98 2.20 -4.73
CA ASN A 39 6.25 0.91 -4.11
C ASN A 39 5.05 -0.05 -4.19
N MET A 40 3.82 0.46 -4.07
CA MET A 40 2.60 -0.33 -4.30
C MET A 40 2.32 -0.53 -5.80
N VAL A 41 2.53 0.51 -6.61
CA VAL A 41 2.37 0.44 -8.07
C VAL A 41 3.24 -0.68 -8.65
N GLY A 42 4.50 -0.73 -8.24
CA GLY A 42 5.43 -1.79 -8.58
C GLY A 42 6.30 -1.50 -9.79
N LEU A 43 7.61 -1.48 -9.55
CA LEU A 43 8.64 -1.35 -10.59
C LEU A 43 9.69 -2.46 -10.51
N GLY A 44 9.38 -3.57 -9.81
CA GLY A 44 10.17 -4.79 -9.86
C GLY A 44 10.15 -5.39 -11.26
N LYS A 45 11.30 -5.76 -11.81
CA LYS A 45 11.40 -6.26 -13.19
C LYS A 45 10.89 -7.70 -13.28
N VAL A 46 9.96 -7.97 -14.18
CA VAL A 46 9.51 -9.35 -14.42
C VAL A 46 10.61 -10.17 -15.09
N SER A 47 11.20 -9.64 -16.17
CA SER A 47 12.21 -10.32 -16.98
C SER A 47 13.62 -9.76 -16.81
N GLY A 48 14.63 -10.57 -17.18
CA GLY A 48 16.04 -10.19 -17.17
C GLY A 48 16.92 -11.05 -16.27
N GLY A 49 18.15 -10.58 -16.01
CA GLY A 49 19.13 -11.27 -15.16
C GLY A 49 18.84 -11.13 -13.66
N GLU A 50 19.91 -11.15 -12.85
CA GLU A 50 19.81 -11.06 -11.39
C GLU A 50 18.94 -9.88 -10.94
N GLY A 51 18.05 -10.15 -9.97
CA GLY A 51 17.06 -9.20 -9.48
C GLY A 51 15.73 -9.19 -10.25
N SER A 52 15.61 -9.88 -11.39
CA SER A 52 14.31 -10.08 -12.05
C SER A 52 13.50 -11.22 -11.41
N LEU A 53 12.18 -11.23 -11.64
CA LEU A 53 11.33 -12.32 -11.17
C LEU A 53 11.65 -13.64 -11.89
N GLU A 54 11.89 -13.60 -13.20
CA GLU A 54 12.31 -14.77 -13.97
C GLU A 54 13.58 -15.40 -13.42
N PHE A 55 14.58 -14.59 -13.07
CA PHE A 55 15.82 -15.10 -12.48
C PHE A 55 15.56 -15.70 -11.09
N ALA A 56 14.81 -15.01 -10.24
CA ALA A 56 14.45 -15.50 -8.90
C ALA A 56 13.74 -16.86 -8.96
N VAL A 57 12.76 -17.01 -9.88
CA VAL A 57 11.96 -18.24 -10.00
C VAL A 57 12.73 -19.35 -10.71
N ARG A 58 13.35 -19.06 -11.85
CA ARG A 58 13.93 -20.08 -12.72
C ARG A 58 15.33 -20.50 -12.29
N GLN A 59 16.14 -19.56 -11.80
CA GLN A 59 17.53 -19.82 -11.42
C GLN A 59 17.67 -20.05 -9.91
N LYS A 60 17.12 -19.16 -9.08
CA LYS A 60 17.22 -19.27 -7.61
C LYS A 60 16.16 -20.18 -6.99
N LYS A 61 15.19 -20.67 -7.78
CA LYS A 61 14.07 -21.53 -7.35
C LYS A 61 13.22 -20.93 -6.21
N LEU A 62 13.17 -19.60 -6.15
CA LEU A 62 12.29 -18.87 -5.23
C LEU A 62 10.87 -18.82 -5.79
N PHE A 63 9.87 -18.64 -4.94
CA PHE A 63 8.46 -18.48 -5.33
C PHE A 63 7.94 -19.58 -6.28
N PRO A 64 8.17 -20.88 -6.00
CA PRO A 64 7.83 -21.97 -6.91
C PRO A 64 6.33 -22.06 -7.21
N HIS A 65 5.48 -21.49 -6.36
CA HIS A 65 4.03 -21.44 -6.53
C HIS A 65 3.59 -20.58 -7.74
N LEU A 66 4.46 -19.73 -8.29
CA LEU A 66 4.15 -18.88 -9.44
C LEU A 66 4.15 -19.62 -10.78
N VAL A 67 4.70 -20.83 -10.84
CA VAL A 67 4.83 -21.61 -12.07
C VAL A 67 4.13 -22.97 -11.97
N ASP A 68 3.70 -23.49 -13.10
CA ASP A 68 3.20 -24.86 -13.23
C ASP A 68 4.35 -25.87 -13.36
N THR A 69 4.00 -27.15 -13.51
CA THR A 69 4.96 -28.25 -13.70
C THR A 69 5.77 -28.15 -14.99
N ALA A 70 5.29 -27.38 -15.98
CA ALA A 70 6.02 -27.09 -17.21
C ALA A 70 6.92 -25.83 -17.08
N GLY A 71 6.90 -25.14 -15.94
CA GLY A 71 7.66 -23.91 -15.70
C GLY A 71 7.06 -22.68 -16.38
N ALA A 72 5.80 -22.74 -16.81
CA ALA A 72 5.05 -21.59 -17.31
C ALA A 72 4.37 -20.84 -16.15
N TRP A 73 4.16 -19.52 -16.30
CA TRP A 73 3.46 -18.73 -15.28
C TRP A 73 2.05 -19.26 -15.07
N ARG A 74 1.73 -19.60 -13.82
CA ARG A 74 0.43 -20.14 -13.42
C ARG A 74 -0.52 -19.02 -13.01
N ALA A 75 -1.79 -19.13 -13.40
CA ALA A 75 -2.85 -18.28 -12.89
C ALA A 75 -3.43 -18.83 -11.57
N ARG A 76 -3.82 -17.92 -10.68
CA ARG A 76 -4.69 -18.18 -9.53
C ARG A 76 -6.14 -17.89 -9.92
N GLU A 77 -6.86 -18.94 -10.30
CA GLU A 77 -8.25 -18.87 -10.75
C GLU A 77 -9.27 -18.56 -9.64
N ASP A 78 -8.78 -18.44 -8.41
CA ASP A 78 -9.52 -18.08 -7.19
C ASP A 78 -9.23 -16.64 -6.72
N VAL A 79 -8.24 -15.96 -7.33
CA VAL A 79 -7.86 -14.60 -6.96
C VAL A 79 -7.97 -13.68 -8.16
N ARG A 80 -8.91 -12.75 -8.12
CA ARG A 80 -9.07 -11.71 -9.15
C ARG A 80 -8.10 -10.57 -8.88
N TYR A 81 -7.44 -10.07 -9.91
CA TYR A 81 -6.62 -8.86 -9.86
C TYR A 81 -7.22 -7.78 -10.76
N VAL A 82 -7.66 -6.70 -10.13
CA VAL A 82 -8.15 -5.50 -10.79
C VAL A 82 -7.21 -4.35 -10.47
N ARG A 83 -6.75 -3.65 -11.50
CA ARG A 83 -5.89 -2.48 -11.33
C ARG A 83 -6.45 -1.29 -12.10
N VAL A 84 -6.71 -0.22 -11.38
CA VAL A 84 -7.13 1.07 -11.90
C VAL A 84 -6.18 2.17 -11.43
N MET A 85 -6.13 3.26 -12.18
CA MET A 85 -5.35 4.44 -11.83
C MET A 85 -5.93 5.66 -12.55
N VAL A 86 -5.69 6.87 -12.05
CA VAL A 86 -6.03 8.08 -12.80
C VAL A 86 -5.25 8.12 -14.14
N GLY A 87 -5.97 8.35 -15.24
CA GLY A 87 -5.40 8.45 -16.58
C GLY A 87 -4.67 9.77 -16.80
N ARG A 88 -3.79 9.83 -17.82
CA ARG A 88 -3.02 11.05 -18.16
C ARG A 88 -3.89 12.27 -18.44
N ASN A 89 -5.09 12.05 -18.98
CA ASN A 89 -6.05 13.11 -19.32
C ASN A 89 -7.15 13.25 -18.24
N GLY A 90 -6.92 12.74 -17.03
CA GLY A 90 -7.94 12.57 -16.01
C GLY A 90 -8.80 11.32 -16.22
N GLY A 91 -9.75 11.11 -15.30
CA GLY A 91 -10.64 9.95 -15.31
C GLY A 91 -9.96 8.64 -14.89
N MET A 92 -10.74 7.57 -14.79
CA MET A 92 -10.26 6.24 -14.42
C MET A 92 -9.71 5.51 -15.65
N GLN A 93 -8.49 5.01 -15.58
CA GLN A 93 -7.92 4.08 -16.55
C GLN A 93 -7.85 2.67 -15.94
N LEU A 94 -8.34 1.67 -16.68
CA LEU A 94 -8.24 0.25 -16.33
C LEU A 94 -6.96 -0.35 -16.93
N PHE A 95 -6.18 -1.05 -16.12
CA PHE A 95 -4.93 -1.72 -16.51
C PHE A 95 -5.04 -3.23 -16.50
N ASN A 96 -5.68 -3.79 -15.46
CA ASN A 96 -5.84 -5.23 -15.28
C ASN A 96 -7.27 -5.52 -14.86
N ASN A 97 -7.85 -6.59 -15.39
CA ASN A 97 -9.11 -7.18 -14.96
C ASN A 97 -9.06 -8.67 -15.33
N GLU A 98 -8.27 -9.43 -14.57
CA GLU A 98 -7.90 -10.82 -14.88
C GLU A 98 -7.68 -11.63 -13.61
N PHE A 99 -7.57 -12.94 -13.72
CA PHE A 99 -7.10 -13.78 -12.62
C PHE A 99 -5.62 -13.51 -12.34
N LEU A 100 -5.21 -13.55 -11.08
CA LEU A 100 -3.86 -13.19 -10.66
C LEU A 100 -2.86 -14.13 -11.31
N LYS A 101 -2.09 -13.59 -12.26
CA LYS A 101 -1.06 -14.29 -13.03
C LYS A 101 0.05 -13.31 -13.32
N VAL A 102 1.30 -13.78 -13.23
CA VAL A 102 2.46 -12.96 -13.62
C VAL A 102 2.30 -12.50 -15.08
N GLY A 103 2.29 -11.19 -15.27
CA GLY A 103 2.20 -10.54 -16.57
C GLY A 103 2.80 -9.14 -16.56
N GLY A 104 2.90 -8.52 -17.74
CA GLY A 104 3.47 -7.19 -17.91
C GLY A 104 5.00 -7.14 -17.78
N LYS A 105 5.54 -5.91 -17.73
CA LYS A 105 6.99 -5.66 -17.62
C LYS A 105 7.46 -5.49 -16.18
N THR A 106 6.58 -5.04 -15.30
CA THR A 106 6.88 -4.77 -13.90
C THR A 106 5.84 -5.36 -12.97
N LEU A 107 6.24 -5.56 -11.71
CA LEU A 107 5.40 -6.05 -10.62
C LEU A 107 5.57 -5.19 -9.38
N GLY A 108 4.49 -5.11 -8.60
CA GLY A 108 4.51 -4.65 -7.21
C GLY A 108 4.33 -5.83 -6.25
N PRO A 109 3.79 -5.59 -5.06
CA PRO A 109 3.61 -6.66 -4.07
C PRO A 109 2.41 -7.59 -4.36
N GLU A 110 1.64 -7.38 -5.44
CA GLU A 110 0.36 -8.07 -5.68
C GLU A 110 0.46 -9.59 -5.73
N TYR A 111 1.52 -10.14 -6.34
CA TYR A 111 1.69 -11.58 -6.44
C TYR A 111 2.05 -12.17 -5.07
N GLY A 112 2.94 -11.51 -4.32
CA GLY A 112 3.26 -11.92 -2.95
C GLY A 112 2.07 -11.79 -1.99
N ILE A 113 1.22 -10.76 -2.15
CA ILE A 113 0.01 -10.58 -1.33
C ILE A 113 -1.05 -11.61 -1.65
N GLY A 114 -1.31 -11.83 -2.95
CA GLY A 114 -2.45 -12.62 -3.40
C GLY A 114 -2.36 -14.11 -3.12
N HIS A 115 -1.16 -14.69 -3.08
CA HIS A 115 -1.00 -16.13 -2.86
C HIS A 115 -1.36 -16.56 -1.43
N PRO A 116 -0.76 -15.98 -0.36
CA PRO A 116 -1.17 -16.26 1.02
C PRO A 116 -2.66 -16.05 1.25
N LEU A 117 -3.24 -15.00 0.65
CA LEU A 117 -4.65 -14.70 0.77
C LEU A 117 -5.53 -15.75 0.09
N GLY A 118 -5.25 -16.11 -1.16
CA GLY A 118 -6.03 -17.13 -1.86
C GLY A 118 -5.93 -18.50 -1.19
N ASP A 119 -4.82 -18.80 -0.51
CA ASP A 119 -4.69 -20.05 0.24
C ASP A 119 -5.54 -20.07 1.52
N ALA A 120 -5.76 -18.90 2.13
CA ALA A 120 -6.43 -18.77 3.42
C ALA A 120 -7.92 -18.37 3.34
N VAL A 121 -8.31 -17.63 2.31
CA VAL A 121 -9.66 -17.07 2.16
C VAL A 121 -10.51 -17.99 1.29
N GLU A 122 -11.59 -18.52 1.86
CA GLU A 122 -12.46 -19.46 1.15
C GLU A 122 -13.46 -18.81 0.20
N ALA A 123 -13.78 -17.54 0.48
CA ALA A 123 -14.68 -16.75 -0.32
C ALA A 123 -14.00 -16.29 -1.62
N PRO A 124 -14.76 -15.95 -2.67
CA PRO A 124 -14.25 -15.28 -3.86
C PRO A 124 -13.41 -14.06 -3.47
N LEU A 125 -12.22 -13.90 -4.05
CA LEU A 125 -11.29 -12.87 -3.62
C LEU A 125 -10.91 -11.92 -4.75
N MET A 126 -10.92 -10.61 -4.46
CA MET A 126 -10.41 -9.59 -5.37
C MET A 126 -9.32 -8.74 -4.71
N LEU A 127 -8.16 -8.66 -5.36
CA LEU A 127 -7.20 -7.60 -5.15
C LEU A 127 -7.57 -6.41 -6.05
N LEU A 128 -7.94 -5.28 -5.44
CA LEU A 128 -8.27 -4.04 -6.13
C LEU A 128 -7.17 -3.01 -5.91
N LYS A 129 -6.26 -2.87 -6.87
CA LYS A 129 -5.19 -1.87 -6.82
C LYS A 129 -5.66 -0.55 -7.42
N SER A 130 -5.63 0.52 -6.62
CA SER A 130 -5.99 1.88 -7.02
C SER A 130 -4.96 2.86 -6.47
N CYS A 131 -3.86 3.06 -7.19
CA CYS A 131 -2.77 3.91 -6.73
C CYS A 131 -1.88 4.38 -7.88
N ILE A 132 -1.15 5.48 -7.66
CA ILE A 132 -0.18 6.06 -8.61
C ILE A 132 1.14 6.43 -7.92
N GLY A 133 2.23 6.44 -8.67
CA GLY A 133 3.56 6.78 -8.16
C GLY A 133 3.76 8.25 -7.81
N ASN A 134 4.83 8.53 -7.06
CA ASN A 134 5.25 9.88 -6.64
C ASN A 134 4.14 10.63 -5.87
N ARG A 135 3.71 10.05 -4.74
CA ARG A 135 2.61 10.57 -3.91
C ARG A 135 2.96 10.53 -2.44
N SER A 136 2.90 11.69 -1.80
CA SER A 136 3.11 11.89 -0.37
C SER A 136 1.82 11.66 0.42
N LEU A 137 1.94 11.15 1.65
CA LEU A 137 0.82 11.10 2.60
C LEU A 137 0.55 12.48 3.21
N GLY A 138 1.58 13.31 3.34
CA GLY A 138 1.51 14.69 3.84
C GLY A 138 0.93 15.72 2.87
N TRP A 139 0.66 15.36 1.61
CA TRP A 139 0.07 16.28 0.63
C TRP A 139 -0.85 15.60 -0.37
N ASP A 140 -0.36 14.65 -1.17
CA ASP A 140 -1.14 14.13 -2.30
C ASP A 140 -2.27 13.16 -1.87
N LEU A 141 -1.95 12.29 -0.93
CA LEU A 141 -2.84 11.30 -0.31
C LEU A 141 -3.38 11.80 1.03
N LEU A 142 -3.26 13.10 1.31
CA LEU A 142 -3.66 13.71 2.58
C LEU A 142 -5.14 13.39 2.85
N PRO A 143 -5.47 12.69 3.94
CA PRO A 143 -6.83 12.22 4.16
C PRO A 143 -7.77 13.39 4.54
N PRO A 144 -9.09 13.24 4.30
CA PRO A 144 -10.07 14.23 4.68
C PRO A 144 -9.96 14.64 6.16
N GLY A 145 -10.25 15.91 6.46
CA GLY A 145 -10.15 16.45 7.82
C GLY A 145 -8.73 16.70 8.33
N SER A 146 -7.70 16.55 7.49
CA SER A 146 -6.35 17.01 7.83
C SER A 146 -6.29 18.54 7.88
N GLU A 147 -5.76 19.10 8.96
CA GLU A 147 -5.70 20.54 9.20
C GLU A 147 -4.36 21.13 8.75
N ARG A 148 -4.36 22.45 8.49
CA ARG A 148 -3.12 23.21 8.29
C ARG A 148 -2.25 23.16 9.54
N TYR A 149 -0.94 23.18 9.35
CA TYR A 149 0.00 23.30 10.47
C TYR A 149 1.19 24.18 10.07
N VAL A 150 1.82 24.83 11.06
CA VAL A 150 3.05 25.59 10.85
C VAL A 150 4.25 24.70 11.14
N PHE A 151 5.17 24.63 10.19
CA PHE A 151 6.44 23.93 10.36
C PHE A 151 7.54 24.71 9.64
N GLU A 152 8.63 25.00 10.36
CA GLU A 152 9.83 25.70 9.84
C GLU A 152 9.52 26.93 8.97
N GLY A 153 8.68 27.84 9.49
CA GLY A 153 8.34 29.10 8.83
C GLY A 153 7.37 28.98 7.64
N LYS A 154 6.73 27.83 7.47
CA LYS A 154 5.70 27.61 6.44
C LYS A 154 4.41 27.11 7.06
N VAL A 155 3.29 27.50 6.47
CA VAL A 155 2.02 26.78 6.62
C VAL A 155 2.02 25.64 5.62
N TYR A 156 1.85 24.42 6.11
CA TYR A 156 1.55 23.25 5.29
C TYR A 156 0.03 23.12 5.15
N ALA A 157 -0.39 22.71 3.97
CA ALA A 157 -1.78 22.58 3.58
C ALA A 157 -2.59 21.61 4.46
N GLY A 158 -3.82 21.98 4.77
CA GLY A 158 -4.87 21.05 5.14
C GLY A 158 -5.54 20.46 3.90
N TYR A 159 -6.40 19.46 4.11
CA TYR A 159 -7.16 18.83 3.04
C TYR A 159 -7.95 19.87 2.22
N LYS A 160 -7.90 19.78 0.89
CA LYS A 160 -8.43 20.75 -0.11
C LYS A 160 -7.70 22.10 -0.21
N ASP A 161 -6.68 22.36 0.60
CA ASP A 161 -5.86 23.56 0.40
C ASP A 161 -4.93 23.44 -0.81
N ARG A 162 -4.40 24.59 -1.22
CA ARG A 162 -3.37 24.72 -2.23
C ARG A 162 -2.51 25.97 -2.01
N PRO A 163 -1.20 25.94 -2.28
CA PRO A 163 -0.34 24.80 -2.66
C PRO A 163 0.05 23.93 -1.46
N ASP A 164 1.02 23.00 -1.63
CA ASP A 164 1.56 22.11 -0.57
C ASP A 164 1.95 22.84 0.72
N ALA A 165 2.73 23.90 0.57
CA ALA A 165 3.08 24.78 1.67
C ALA A 165 3.38 26.19 1.17
N TRP A 166 3.22 27.19 2.03
CA TRP A 166 3.51 28.59 1.75
C TRP A 166 4.14 29.29 2.96
N PRO A 167 4.89 30.39 2.79
CA PRO A 167 5.45 31.14 3.91
C PRO A 167 4.39 31.55 4.92
N VAL A 168 4.70 31.40 6.20
CA VAL A 168 3.81 31.81 7.28
C VAL A 168 3.91 33.32 7.53
N ASP A 169 2.77 33.98 7.67
CA ASP A 169 2.69 35.29 8.31
C ASP A 169 2.65 35.03 9.82
N ALA A 170 3.68 35.47 10.54
CA ALA A 170 3.85 35.16 11.96
C ALA A 170 2.66 35.62 12.82
N ALA A 171 1.96 36.69 12.42
CA ALA A 171 0.78 37.18 13.13
C ALA A 171 -0.47 36.31 12.88
N LYS A 172 -0.49 35.54 11.78
CA LYS A 172 -1.65 34.74 11.36
C LYS A 172 -1.48 33.24 11.58
N GLY A 173 -0.26 32.73 11.64
CA GLY A 173 0.00 31.30 11.80
C GLY A 173 -0.67 30.48 10.69
N THR A 174 -1.44 29.45 11.04
CA THR A 174 -2.19 28.60 10.10
C THR A 174 -3.31 29.34 9.34
N ALA A 175 -3.76 30.50 9.83
CA ALA A 175 -4.71 31.35 9.13
C ALA A 175 -4.06 32.15 7.98
N THR A 176 -2.73 32.05 7.78
CA THR A 176 -2.06 32.66 6.62
C THR A 176 -2.69 32.15 5.32
N VAL A 177 -3.15 33.06 4.46
CA VAL A 177 -3.72 32.72 3.16
C VAL A 177 -2.62 32.67 2.09
N PRO A 178 -2.52 31.59 1.28
CA PRO A 178 -1.52 31.50 0.22
C PRO A 178 -1.80 32.50 -0.91
N ALA A 179 -0.75 32.87 -1.64
CA ALA A 179 -0.91 33.55 -2.93
C ALA A 179 -1.64 32.64 -3.95
N PRO A 180 -2.23 33.20 -5.02
CA PRO A 180 -2.87 32.40 -6.06
C PRO A 180 -1.95 31.31 -6.60
N TRP A 181 -2.43 30.06 -6.62
CA TRP A 181 -1.67 28.93 -7.11
C TRP A 181 -1.95 28.68 -8.59
N VAL A 182 -1.05 29.20 -9.42
CA VAL A 182 -1.16 29.19 -10.88
C VAL A 182 0.07 28.56 -11.53
N ASP A 183 -0.08 28.09 -12.76
CA ASP A 183 1.00 27.57 -13.58
C ASP A 183 1.87 28.68 -14.19
N LYS A 184 2.81 28.31 -15.07
CA LYS A 184 3.75 29.23 -15.71
C LYS A 184 3.09 30.30 -16.59
N VAL A 185 1.83 30.12 -16.99
CA VAL A 185 1.07 31.07 -17.82
C VAL A 185 -0.08 31.73 -17.04
N GLY A 186 -0.10 31.58 -15.71
CA GLY A 186 -1.11 32.20 -14.85
C GLY A 186 -2.44 31.43 -14.77
N LYS A 187 -2.52 30.21 -15.31
CA LYS A 187 -3.73 29.39 -15.21
C LYS A 187 -3.80 28.71 -13.83
N PRO A 188 -4.97 28.70 -13.16
CA PRO A 188 -5.13 27.98 -11.89
C PRO A 188 -4.76 26.50 -12.00
N ILE A 189 -4.01 26.01 -11.01
CA ILE A 189 -3.70 24.58 -10.89
C ILE A 189 -4.83 23.89 -10.11
N ASP A 190 -5.37 22.82 -10.69
CA ASP A 190 -6.53 22.08 -10.17
C ASP A 190 -6.15 20.97 -9.16
N TRP A 191 -4.87 20.82 -8.87
CA TRP A 191 -4.43 19.94 -7.80
C TRP A 191 -4.78 20.54 -6.42
N TYR A 192 -4.75 19.73 -5.38
CA TYR A 192 -4.96 20.17 -3.99
C TYR A 192 -4.51 19.08 -3.03
N ALA A 193 -4.39 19.42 -1.74
CA ALA A 193 -4.08 18.45 -0.70
C ALA A 193 -5.15 17.37 -0.62
N GLY A 194 -4.79 16.12 -0.88
CA GLY A 194 -5.70 14.97 -0.92
C GLY A 194 -6.33 14.72 -2.29
N LYS A 195 -5.89 15.38 -3.37
CA LYS A 195 -6.40 15.12 -4.73
C LYS A 195 -6.23 13.66 -5.14
N GLN A 196 -5.09 13.06 -4.81
CA GLN A 196 -4.85 11.66 -5.16
C GLN A 196 -5.64 10.71 -4.28
N TYR A 197 -5.82 11.03 -2.99
CA TYR A 197 -6.74 10.29 -2.12
C TYR A 197 -8.11 10.21 -2.78
N ASP A 198 -8.68 11.35 -3.17
CA ASP A 198 -10.01 11.39 -3.77
C ASP A 198 -10.10 10.60 -5.07
N ASP A 199 -9.11 10.71 -5.94
CA ASP A 199 -9.08 9.98 -7.21
C ASP A 199 -8.97 8.46 -7.00
N ASP A 200 -8.07 8.01 -6.12
CA ASP A 200 -7.85 6.59 -5.86
C ASP A 200 -9.08 5.94 -5.23
N ILE A 201 -9.74 6.63 -4.28
CA ILE A 201 -10.96 6.16 -3.62
C ILE A 201 -12.15 6.19 -4.58
N ALA A 202 -12.31 7.25 -5.39
CA ALA A 202 -13.37 7.32 -6.39
C ALA A 202 -13.23 6.22 -7.45
N ASN A 203 -12.00 5.92 -7.90
CA ASN A 203 -11.75 4.86 -8.88
C ASN A 203 -12.02 3.46 -8.30
N ALA A 204 -11.60 3.20 -7.06
CA ALA A 204 -11.94 1.96 -6.38
C ALA A 204 -13.47 1.79 -6.23
N LYS A 205 -14.18 2.84 -5.81
CA LYS A 205 -15.65 2.83 -5.71
C LYS A 205 -16.35 2.58 -7.05
N LYS A 206 -15.82 3.12 -8.16
CA LYS A 206 -16.35 2.82 -9.51
C LYS A 206 -16.25 1.34 -9.87
N VAL A 207 -15.15 0.68 -9.52
CA VAL A 207 -15.01 -0.77 -9.70
C VAL A 207 -16.04 -1.52 -8.87
N LEU A 208 -16.17 -1.14 -7.60
CA LEU A 208 -17.09 -1.80 -6.66
C LEU A 208 -18.57 -1.58 -6.97
N ALA A 209 -18.91 -0.53 -7.73
CA ALA A 209 -20.27 -0.31 -8.23
C ALA A 209 -20.69 -1.29 -9.34
N GLU A 210 -19.74 -1.98 -9.98
CA GLU A 210 -19.99 -2.95 -11.06
C GLU A 210 -19.38 -4.34 -10.74
N PRO A 211 -19.74 -5.00 -9.62
CA PRO A 211 -19.02 -6.18 -9.15
C PRO A 211 -19.00 -7.33 -10.16
N SER A 212 -20.08 -7.54 -10.93
CA SER A 212 -20.16 -8.61 -11.94
C SER A 212 -19.23 -8.41 -13.14
N LYS A 213 -18.89 -7.16 -13.48
CA LYS A 213 -17.94 -6.79 -14.55
C LYS A 213 -16.49 -7.07 -14.16
N TYR A 214 -16.19 -6.91 -12.89
CA TYR A 214 -14.83 -7.01 -12.36
C TYR A 214 -14.55 -8.36 -11.71
N TYR A 215 -15.58 -9.08 -11.28
CA TYR A 215 -15.53 -10.48 -10.86
C TYR A 215 -16.72 -11.23 -11.49
N PRO A 216 -16.49 -12.11 -12.49
CA PRO A 216 -17.57 -12.80 -13.18
C PRO A 216 -18.52 -13.54 -12.23
N GLY A 217 -19.82 -13.27 -12.34
CA GLY A 217 -20.86 -13.88 -11.51
C GLY A 217 -21.06 -13.25 -10.13
N ALA A 218 -20.25 -12.26 -9.74
CA ALA A 218 -20.41 -11.58 -8.46
C ALA A 218 -21.63 -10.65 -8.44
N THR A 219 -22.45 -10.77 -7.40
CA THR A 219 -23.60 -9.89 -7.15
C THR A 219 -23.45 -9.04 -5.89
N ARG A 220 -22.51 -9.40 -5.01
CA ARG A 220 -22.22 -8.73 -3.73
C ARG A 220 -20.74 -8.81 -3.41
N TYR A 221 -20.25 -7.85 -2.64
CA TYR A 221 -18.88 -7.78 -2.16
C TYR A 221 -18.82 -7.28 -0.72
N GLU A 222 -17.67 -7.47 -0.09
CA GLU A 222 -17.31 -6.92 1.21
C GLU A 222 -15.87 -6.40 1.14
N VAL A 223 -15.60 -5.19 1.61
CA VAL A 223 -14.22 -4.69 1.73
C VAL A 223 -13.62 -5.28 3.01
N ALA A 224 -12.82 -6.33 2.83
CA ALA A 224 -12.23 -7.13 3.90
C ALA A 224 -10.97 -6.49 4.50
N GLY A 225 -10.23 -5.74 3.68
CA GLY A 225 -9.02 -5.11 4.13
C GLY A 225 -8.33 -4.20 3.12
N PHE A 226 -7.26 -3.59 3.61
CA PHE A 226 -6.44 -2.64 2.88
C PHE A 226 -4.97 -3.03 2.98
N PHE A 227 -4.24 -2.80 1.90
CA PHE A 227 -2.79 -2.87 1.87
C PHE A 227 -2.23 -1.51 1.51
N PHE A 228 -1.19 -1.08 2.23
CA PHE A 228 -0.56 0.22 2.00
C PHE A 228 0.97 0.11 1.93
N TRP A 229 1.57 0.62 0.85
CA TRP A 229 3.03 0.73 0.77
C TRP A 229 3.46 2.08 0.19
N GLN A 230 3.90 2.95 1.10
CA GLN A 230 4.19 4.35 0.85
C GLN A 230 5.16 4.88 1.92
N GLY A 231 5.79 6.01 1.66
CA GLY A 231 6.59 6.75 2.65
C GLY A 231 7.69 7.58 1.99
N GLU A 232 8.23 7.10 0.87
CA GLU A 232 9.39 7.70 0.22
C GLU A 232 9.24 9.19 -0.09
N LYS A 233 8.07 9.59 -0.61
CA LYS A 233 7.87 10.99 -0.98
C LYS A 233 7.90 11.92 0.23
N ASP A 234 7.39 11.46 1.37
CA ASP A 234 7.41 12.17 2.64
C ASP A 234 8.83 12.22 3.24
N VAL A 235 9.70 11.23 2.96
CA VAL A 235 11.12 11.29 3.40
C VAL A 235 11.79 12.55 2.85
N GLY A 236 11.45 12.93 1.62
CA GLY A 236 11.97 14.12 0.95
C GLY A 236 11.47 15.47 1.50
N ASN A 237 10.54 15.48 2.46
CA ASN A 237 9.96 16.72 3.02
C ASN A 237 9.81 16.63 4.54
N ALA A 238 10.59 17.44 5.27
CA ALA A 238 10.63 17.39 6.74
C ALA A 238 9.28 17.70 7.39
N GLY A 239 8.48 18.61 6.81
CA GLY A 239 7.14 18.90 7.31
C GLY A 239 6.18 17.73 7.09
N HIS A 240 6.25 17.04 5.95
CA HIS A 240 5.45 15.84 5.70
C HIS A 240 5.84 14.71 6.67
N ALA A 241 7.15 14.43 6.80
CA ALA A 241 7.65 13.42 7.73
C ALA A 241 7.26 13.71 9.19
N ALA A 242 7.24 14.98 9.61
CA ALA A 242 6.85 15.39 10.96
C ALA A 242 5.37 15.11 11.30
N LYS A 243 4.49 14.99 10.30
CA LYS A 243 3.06 14.71 10.47
C LYS A 243 2.64 13.31 9.99
N TYR A 244 3.60 12.47 9.60
CA TYR A 244 3.32 11.19 8.96
C TYR A 244 2.47 10.26 9.84
N GLU A 245 2.77 10.13 11.14
CA GLU A 245 2.02 9.27 12.06
C GLU A 245 0.55 9.71 12.18
N GLU A 246 0.33 11.00 12.44
CA GLU A 246 -1.01 11.58 12.57
C GLU A 246 -1.82 11.36 11.28
N ASN A 247 -1.20 11.61 10.13
CA ASN A 247 -1.84 11.43 8.83
C ASN A 247 -2.11 9.95 8.53
N LEU A 248 -1.23 9.03 8.92
CA LEU A 248 -1.42 7.59 8.72
C LEU A 248 -2.59 7.06 9.56
N VAL A 249 -2.69 7.47 10.83
CA VAL A 249 -3.83 7.13 11.69
C VAL A 249 -5.13 7.65 11.10
N ARG A 250 -5.14 8.91 10.65
CA ARG A 250 -6.31 9.54 10.02
C ARG A 250 -6.68 8.83 8.71
N PHE A 251 -5.70 8.45 7.90
CA PHE A 251 -5.88 7.74 6.64
C PHE A 251 -6.55 6.37 6.87
N ILE A 252 -6.06 5.56 7.81
CA ILE A 252 -6.65 4.27 8.16
C ILE A 252 -8.12 4.42 8.56
N LYS A 253 -8.43 5.41 9.42
CA LYS A 253 -9.79 5.68 9.89
C LYS A 253 -10.71 6.14 8.75
N HIS A 254 -10.22 7.01 7.87
CA HIS A 254 -11.00 7.53 6.76
C HIS A 254 -11.30 6.48 5.69
N LEU A 255 -10.36 5.58 5.38
CA LEU A 255 -10.62 4.47 4.47
C LEU A 255 -11.77 3.59 4.96
N ARG A 256 -11.74 3.18 6.23
CA ARG A 256 -12.81 2.39 6.84
C ARG A 256 -14.16 3.10 6.76
N LYS A 257 -14.18 4.42 6.98
CA LYS A 257 -15.39 5.23 6.83
C LYS A 257 -15.86 5.30 5.37
N ASP A 258 -14.97 5.57 4.44
CA ASP A 258 -15.32 5.80 3.04
C ASP A 258 -15.85 4.54 2.34
N PHE A 259 -15.43 3.37 2.79
CA PHE A 259 -15.89 2.08 2.28
C PHE A 259 -16.95 1.40 3.16
N ASP A 260 -17.46 2.09 4.19
CA ASP A 260 -18.39 1.53 5.18
C ASP A 260 -17.93 0.18 5.74
N ALA A 261 -16.64 0.11 6.08
CA ALA A 261 -15.94 -1.12 6.45
C ALA A 261 -15.18 -0.93 7.78
N PRO A 262 -15.88 -0.72 8.91
CA PRO A 262 -15.26 -0.41 10.20
C PRO A 262 -14.31 -1.49 10.71
N ASN A 263 -14.53 -2.76 10.30
CA ASN A 263 -13.74 -3.91 10.72
C ASN A 263 -12.67 -4.33 9.70
N ALA A 264 -12.59 -3.63 8.55
CA ALA A 264 -11.61 -3.96 7.53
C ALA A 264 -10.18 -3.89 8.10
N LYS A 265 -9.45 -4.98 7.91
CA LYS A 265 -8.08 -5.13 8.38
C LYS A 265 -7.16 -4.22 7.57
N PHE A 266 -6.07 -3.74 8.17
CA PHE A 266 -5.13 -2.87 7.49
C PHE A 266 -3.71 -3.40 7.64
N VAL A 267 -3.01 -3.61 6.53
CA VAL A 267 -1.61 -4.03 6.54
C VAL A 267 -0.78 -3.02 5.77
N LEU A 268 0.29 -2.53 6.39
CA LEU A 268 1.28 -1.72 5.69
C LEU A 268 2.68 -2.34 5.74
N ALA A 269 3.55 -1.87 4.86
CA ALA A 269 4.98 -2.19 4.91
C ALA A 269 5.81 -0.92 5.10
N THR A 270 6.89 -1.03 5.86
CA THR A 270 7.88 0.05 5.98
C THR A 270 8.66 0.22 4.69
N LEU A 271 9.48 1.29 4.60
CA LEU A 271 10.47 1.40 3.53
C LEU A 271 11.59 0.36 3.72
N GLY A 272 12.08 -0.23 2.63
CA GLY A 272 13.05 -1.34 2.68
C GLY A 272 14.46 -0.91 3.11
N GLU A 273 14.81 0.35 2.92
CA GLU A 273 16.07 0.94 3.35
C GLU A 273 16.07 1.38 4.82
N ALA A 274 14.88 1.53 5.43
CA ALA A 274 14.76 2.13 6.74
C ALA A 274 15.14 1.15 7.84
N THR A 275 16.17 1.49 8.62
CA THR A 275 16.65 0.68 9.75
C THR A 275 16.14 1.23 11.08
N LYS A 276 15.74 0.34 12.00
CA LYS A 276 15.39 0.75 13.38
C LYS A 276 16.56 1.52 14.02
N GLY A 277 16.26 2.65 14.64
CA GLY A 277 17.25 3.57 15.21
C GLY A 277 17.82 4.60 14.23
N SER A 278 17.42 4.57 12.95
CA SER A 278 17.72 5.66 12.01
C SER A 278 17.13 6.98 12.48
N THR A 279 17.85 8.08 12.23
CA THR A 279 17.39 9.45 12.51
C THR A 279 16.86 10.14 11.25
N GLY A 280 16.47 11.41 11.37
CA GLY A 280 15.99 12.21 10.23
C GLY A 280 14.60 11.78 9.76
N ASN A 281 14.22 12.21 8.55
CA ASN A 281 12.87 11.99 8.04
C ASN A 281 12.54 10.51 7.83
N GLY A 282 13.50 9.72 7.33
CA GLY A 282 13.32 8.27 7.18
C GLY A 282 13.10 7.56 8.52
N GLY A 283 13.84 7.96 9.55
CA GLY A 283 13.63 7.50 10.92
C GLY A 283 12.24 7.83 11.45
N LYS A 284 11.81 9.09 11.34
CA LYS A 284 10.47 9.55 11.75
C LYS A 284 9.36 8.76 11.06
N ILE A 285 9.49 8.50 9.76
CA ILE A 285 8.50 7.74 8.99
C ILE A 285 8.49 6.27 9.42
N LEU A 286 9.65 5.66 9.64
CA LEU A 286 9.73 4.29 10.15
C LEU A 286 9.07 4.17 11.52
N GLU A 287 9.36 5.10 12.43
CA GLU A 287 8.75 5.14 13.77
C GLU A 287 7.23 5.27 13.66
N ALA A 288 6.74 6.18 12.83
CA ALA A 288 5.31 6.36 12.58
C ALA A 288 4.63 5.11 12.01
N GLN A 289 5.28 4.41 11.09
CA GLN A 289 4.77 3.16 10.50
C GLN A 289 4.72 2.03 11.53
N LEU A 290 5.73 1.91 12.40
CA LEU A 290 5.75 0.92 13.47
C LEU A 290 4.77 1.27 14.61
N ALA A 291 4.54 2.56 14.84
CA ALA A 291 3.65 3.08 15.89
C ALA A 291 2.18 2.70 15.68
N VAL A 292 1.72 2.57 14.43
CA VAL A 292 0.32 2.20 14.13
C VAL A 292 0.07 0.68 14.17
N ASP A 293 1.11 -0.14 14.32
CA ASP A 293 0.94 -1.58 14.46
C ASP A 293 0.10 -1.91 15.70
N GLY A 294 -0.88 -2.80 15.56
CA GLY A 294 -1.79 -3.15 16.65
C GLY A 294 -1.10 -3.80 17.85
N ALA A 295 0.07 -4.42 17.68
CA ALA A 295 0.88 -5.00 18.74
C ALA A 295 1.76 -3.95 19.47
N SER A 296 1.91 -2.73 18.92
CA SER A 296 2.65 -1.65 19.58
C SER A 296 1.97 -1.17 20.88
N GLY A 297 0.65 -1.33 20.97
CA GLY A 297 -0.17 -0.84 22.08
C GLY A 297 -0.40 0.69 22.09
N ARG A 298 0.16 1.45 21.13
CA ARG A 298 0.05 2.92 21.11
C ARG A 298 -1.35 3.41 20.72
N TYR A 299 -2.01 2.70 19.81
CA TYR A 299 -3.37 2.96 19.35
C TYR A 299 -4.26 1.76 19.73
N PRO A 300 -4.97 1.80 20.86
CA PRO A 300 -5.80 0.68 21.32
C PRO A 300 -6.83 0.23 20.27
N GLU A 301 -7.35 1.15 19.46
CA GLU A 301 -8.29 0.85 18.38
C GLU A 301 -7.69 0.03 17.24
N PHE A 302 -6.36 -0.09 17.17
CA PHE A 302 -5.65 -0.85 16.14
C PHE A 302 -5.29 -2.28 16.55
N LYS A 303 -5.49 -2.61 17.83
CA LYS A 303 -5.24 -3.96 18.35
C LYS A 303 -6.05 -5.01 17.58
N GLY A 304 -5.33 -5.96 16.97
CA GLY A 304 -5.92 -7.06 16.20
C GLY A 304 -6.59 -6.67 14.87
N ASN A 305 -6.39 -5.43 14.39
CA ASN A 305 -6.91 -5.00 13.10
C ASN A 305 -5.94 -4.18 12.22
N VAL A 306 -4.77 -3.77 12.74
CA VAL A 306 -3.67 -3.19 11.96
C VAL A 306 -2.37 -3.98 12.19
N ALA A 307 -1.61 -4.23 11.13
CA ALA A 307 -0.27 -4.80 11.20
C ALA A 307 0.71 -4.05 10.30
N THR A 308 1.96 -3.94 10.75
CA THR A 308 3.07 -3.35 10.02
C THR A 308 4.15 -4.39 9.75
N VAL A 309 4.43 -4.62 8.47
CA VAL A 309 5.55 -5.43 8.01
C VAL A 309 6.82 -4.58 7.99
N TYR A 310 7.79 -4.94 8.84
CA TYR A 310 9.13 -4.35 8.78
C TYR A 310 9.89 -4.87 7.56
N ALA A 311 9.95 -4.07 6.50
CA ALA A 311 10.42 -4.50 5.18
C ALA A 311 11.95 -4.60 5.06
N HIS A 312 12.70 -3.95 5.94
CA HIS A 312 14.16 -3.88 5.86
C HIS A 312 14.88 -5.22 5.66
N PRO A 313 14.65 -6.26 6.49
CA PRO A 313 15.30 -7.56 6.30
C PRO A 313 14.83 -8.31 5.05
N LEU A 314 13.72 -7.89 4.44
CA LEU A 314 13.15 -8.52 3.24
C LEU A 314 13.70 -7.89 1.96
N SER A 315 14.11 -6.62 2.03
CA SER A 315 14.67 -5.86 0.92
C SER A 315 16.01 -6.42 0.46
N LYS A 316 16.21 -6.52 -0.85
CA LYS A 316 17.50 -6.88 -1.49
C LYS A 316 18.37 -5.66 -1.81
N GLY A 317 18.11 -4.54 -1.13
CA GLY A 317 18.83 -3.29 -1.31
C GLY A 317 18.17 -2.32 -2.29
N GLY A 318 18.83 -1.17 -2.48
CA GLY A 318 18.21 0.01 -3.09
C GLY A 318 17.23 0.70 -2.14
N SER A 319 16.76 1.87 -2.56
CA SER A 319 15.76 2.67 -1.81
C SER A 319 14.39 2.58 -2.46
N GLY A 320 13.32 2.93 -1.75
CA GLY A 320 12.01 3.12 -2.35
C GLY A 320 12.03 4.17 -3.46
N ASN A 321 12.91 5.17 -3.37
CA ASN A 321 13.07 6.21 -4.40
C ASN A 321 13.71 5.68 -5.68
N SER A 322 14.66 4.74 -5.58
CA SER A 322 15.19 4.02 -6.74
C SER A 322 14.36 2.78 -7.11
N HIS A 323 13.21 2.60 -6.45
CA HIS A 323 12.31 1.46 -6.62
C HIS A 323 12.99 0.12 -6.39
N TYR A 324 13.87 0.08 -5.38
CA TYR A 324 14.71 -1.06 -5.02
C TYR A 324 15.54 -1.56 -6.21
N ASN A 325 15.97 -0.63 -7.09
CA ASN A 325 16.69 -0.90 -8.34
C ASN A 325 15.92 -1.84 -9.31
N GLY A 326 14.60 -1.90 -9.16
CA GLY A 326 13.74 -2.83 -9.88
C GLY A 326 13.90 -4.29 -9.44
N ASN A 327 14.39 -4.54 -8.22
CA ASN A 327 14.56 -5.88 -7.69
C ASN A 327 13.20 -6.52 -7.34
N ALA A 328 12.80 -7.54 -8.11
CA ALA A 328 11.55 -8.26 -7.95
C ALA A 328 11.47 -9.06 -6.64
N GLU A 329 12.60 -9.58 -6.14
CA GLU A 329 12.62 -10.34 -4.89
C GLU A 329 12.21 -9.47 -3.69
N THR A 330 12.56 -8.17 -3.69
CA THR A 330 12.09 -7.23 -2.66
C THR A 330 10.56 -7.12 -2.67
N TYR A 331 9.95 -6.90 -3.83
CA TYR A 331 8.48 -6.77 -3.94
C TYR A 331 7.77 -8.07 -3.58
N MET A 332 8.30 -9.21 -4.01
CA MET A 332 7.74 -10.52 -3.68
C MET A 332 7.83 -10.81 -2.19
N ALA A 333 9.01 -10.67 -1.57
CA ALA A 333 9.21 -10.98 -0.16
C ALA A 333 8.39 -10.06 0.76
N VAL A 334 8.34 -8.75 0.45
CA VAL A 334 7.49 -7.82 1.19
C VAL A 334 6.02 -8.14 0.97
N GLY A 335 5.61 -8.44 -0.26
CA GLY A 335 4.24 -8.83 -0.57
C GLY A 335 3.79 -10.10 0.17
N GLU A 336 4.62 -11.14 0.20
CA GLU A 336 4.35 -12.37 0.96
C GLU A 336 4.19 -12.10 2.45
N ALA A 337 5.08 -11.29 3.03
CA ALA A 337 4.99 -10.91 4.43
C ALA A 337 3.71 -10.10 4.72
N MET A 338 3.31 -9.20 3.82
CA MET A 338 2.04 -8.46 3.93
C MET A 338 0.84 -9.39 3.84
N GLY A 339 0.82 -10.31 2.86
CA GLY A 339 -0.23 -11.31 2.70
C GLY A 339 -0.38 -12.19 3.95
N GLN A 340 0.73 -12.68 4.50
CA GLN A 340 0.75 -13.47 5.73
C GLN A 340 0.29 -12.66 6.95
N ALA A 341 0.70 -11.39 7.07
CA ALA A 341 0.22 -10.51 8.13
C ALA A 341 -1.31 -10.32 8.06
N MET A 342 -1.86 -10.14 6.85
CA MET A 342 -3.31 -10.05 6.65
C MET A 342 -4.01 -11.34 7.06
N VAL A 343 -3.50 -12.51 6.65
CA VAL A 343 -4.02 -13.82 7.08
C VAL A 343 -3.99 -13.96 8.61
N GLY A 344 -2.92 -13.48 9.26
CA GLY A 344 -2.82 -13.45 10.71
C GLY A 344 -3.90 -12.59 11.38
N LEU A 345 -4.21 -11.42 10.81
CA LEU A 345 -5.28 -10.54 11.31
C LEU A 345 -6.68 -11.13 11.09
N LEU A 346 -6.90 -11.91 10.03
CA LEU A 346 -8.18 -12.54 9.71
C LEU A 346 -8.51 -13.73 10.63
N LYS A 347 -7.51 -14.28 11.33
CA LYS A 347 -7.67 -15.39 12.28
C LYS A 347 -7.95 -14.94 13.73
N GLN A 348 -7.92 -13.63 14.00
CA GLN A 348 -8.08 -13.05 15.34
C GLN A 348 -9.51 -12.72 15.69
#